data_AF-A0A2J8JZF2-F1
#
_entry.id   AF-A0A2J8JZF2-F1
#
_cell.length_a   1.000
_cell.length_b   1.000
_cell.length_c   1.000
_cell.angle_alpha   90.00
_cell.angle_beta   90.00
_cell.angle_gamma   90.00
#
_symmetry.space_group_name_H-M   'P 1'
#
loop_
_entity.id
_entity.type
_entity.pdbx_description
1 polymer ?
#
loop_
_entity_poly.entity_id
_entity_poly.type
_entity_poly.pdbx_seq_one_letter_code
_entity_poly.pdbx_strand_id
1 'polypeptide(L)'
;MLTITDFINILHRYYKSPMVQIYELEEHKIETWRELYLQETFKPLVNISPDASLFDAVYSLIKNKIHRLPVIDPISGNALYILTHKRILKFLQLFVHQEDGINYTLYKRCLICQSLPS
;
A
#
# COMPACT_ATOMS: atom_id res chain seq x y z
N MET A 1 1.73 3.41 9.22
CA MET A 1 2.69 2.77 8.28
C MET A 1 3.77 3.78 7.99
N LEU A 2 5.06 3.41 7.95
CA LEU A 2 6.11 4.34 7.55
C LEU A 2 6.09 4.52 6.02
N THR A 3 6.07 5.76 5.56
CA THR A 3 5.88 6.17 4.18
C THR A 3 6.72 7.40 3.85
N ILE A 4 6.73 7.79 2.57
CA ILE A 4 7.41 9.01 2.11
C ILE A 4 6.85 10.26 2.81
N THR A 5 5.57 10.28 3.17
CA THR A 5 4.97 11.40 3.92
C THR A 5 5.65 11.58 5.28
N ASP A 6 5.98 10.49 5.97
CA ASP A 6 6.70 10.55 7.24
C ASP A 6 8.10 11.14 7.02
N PHE A 7 8.81 10.73 5.96
CA PHE A 7 10.10 11.30 5.62
C PHE A 7 10.05 12.80 5.31
N ILE A 8 9.03 13.26 4.57
CA ILE A 8 8.82 14.69 4.31
C ILE A 8 8.59 15.45 5.63
N ASN A 9 7.76 14.92 6.52
CA ASN A 9 7.47 15.57 7.80
C ASN A 9 8.72 15.63 8.70
N ILE A 10 9.53 14.56 8.69
CA ILE A 10 10.80 14.49 9.42
C ILE A 10 11.76 15.56 8.90
N LEU A 11 11.96 15.64 7.58
CA LEU A 11 12.80 16.67 6.97
C LEU A 11 12.30 18.06 7.33
N HIS A 12 11.00 18.33 7.22
CA HIS A 12 10.44 19.64 7.54
C HIS A 12 10.65 20.03 9.02
N ARG A 13 10.69 19.07 9.94
CA ARG A 13 10.88 19.33 11.37
C ARG A 13 12.33 19.67 11.72
N TYR A 14 13.29 18.96 11.14
CA TYR A 14 14.70 19.05 11.51
C TYR A 14 15.54 19.90 10.55
N TYR A 15 15.10 20.11 9.31
CA TYR A 15 15.78 21.01 8.39
C TYR A 15 15.72 22.46 8.90
N LYS A 16 16.89 23.07 9.13
CA LYS A 16 17.02 24.46 9.56
C LYS A 16 17.62 25.35 8.48
N SER A 17 18.72 24.91 7.85
CA SER A 17 19.49 25.69 6.88
C SER A 17 20.27 24.76 5.95
N PRO A 18 20.52 25.15 4.68
CA PRO A 18 21.33 24.35 3.75
C PRO A 18 22.76 24.08 4.24
N MET A 19 23.27 24.93 5.15
CA MET A 19 24.65 24.88 5.65
C MET A 19 24.82 23.98 6.87
N VAL A 20 23.74 23.43 7.41
CA VAL A 20 23.75 22.60 8.62
C VAL A 20 23.27 21.21 8.25
N GLN A 21 24.11 20.20 8.50
CA GLN A 21 23.73 18.80 8.35
C GLN A 21 22.70 18.42 9.42
N ILE A 22 21.77 17.54 9.07
CA ILE A 22 20.73 17.06 9.97
C ILE A 22 21.23 15.81 10.70
N TYR A 23 22.09 15.99 11.70
CA TYR A 23 22.68 14.88 12.46
C TYR A 23 21.62 14.01 13.16
N GLU A 24 20.51 14.63 13.57
CA GLU A 24 19.40 13.95 14.23
C GLU A 24 18.75 12.88 13.32
N LEU A 25 18.84 13.03 12.00
CA LEU A 25 18.24 12.08 11.06
C LEU A 25 18.93 10.71 11.07
N GLU A 26 20.24 10.69 11.35
CA GLU A 26 21.06 9.47 11.38
C GLU A 26 20.99 8.76 12.74
N GLU A 27 20.76 9.50 13.83
CA GLU A 27 20.74 8.94 15.19
C GLU A 27 19.40 8.32 15.60
N HIS A 28 18.28 8.80 15.05
CA HIS A 28 16.95 8.36 15.47
C HIS A 28 16.51 7.02 14.85
N LYS A 29 15.79 6.21 15.62
CA LYS A 29 15.13 4.97 15.17
C LYS A 29 13.68 5.22 14.77
N ILE A 30 13.09 4.37 13.93
CA ILE A 30 11.66 4.48 13.53
C ILE A 30 10.72 4.57 14.73
N GLU A 31 11.06 3.88 15.82
CA GLU A 31 10.31 3.89 17.08
C GLU A 31 10.30 5.28 17.72
N THR A 32 11.47 5.91 17.87
CA THR A 32 11.59 7.25 18.47
C THR A 32 10.91 8.31 17.61
N TRP A 33 10.99 8.19 16.28
CA TRP A 33 10.22 9.03 15.36
C TRP A 33 8.72 8.91 15.60
N ARG A 34 8.20 7.69 15.74
CA ARG A 34 6.78 7.48 16.00
C ARG A 34 6.34 8.06 17.32
N GLU A 35 7.11 7.90 18.40
CA GLU A 35 6.77 8.47 19.70
C GLU A 35 6.59 10.00 19.64
N LEU A 36 7.48 10.70 18.94
CA LEU A 36 7.37 12.14 18.72
C LEU A 36 6.10 12.53 17.94
N TYR A 37 5.75 11.77 16.90
CA TYR A 37 4.52 12.02 16.11
C TYR A 37 3.23 11.65 16.86
N LEU A 38 3.26 10.59 17.67
CA LEU A 38 2.10 10.09 18.40
C LEU A 38 1.65 11.06 19.49
N GLN A 39 2.55 11.91 20.00
CA GLN A 39 2.18 13.03 20.89
C GLN A 39 1.33 14.09 20.19
N GLU A 40 1.49 14.28 18.87
CA GLU A 40 0.77 15.31 18.11
C GLU A 40 -0.50 14.75 17.44
N THR A 41 -0.47 13.53 16.88
CA THR A 41 -1.64 12.89 16.28
C THR A 41 -1.56 11.35 16.34
N PHE A 42 -2.44 10.73 17.14
CA PHE A 42 -2.60 9.27 17.12
C PHE A 42 -3.49 8.83 15.95
N LYS A 43 -2.94 8.09 14.98
CA LYS A 43 -3.72 7.42 13.93
C LYS A 43 -3.44 5.91 13.99
N PRO A 44 -4.41 5.08 14.43
CA PRO A 44 -4.22 3.64 14.48
C PRO A 44 -3.98 3.07 13.08
N LEU A 45 -3.24 1.96 13.00
CA LEU A 45 -3.00 1.27 11.74
C LEU A 45 -4.30 0.68 11.20
N VAL A 46 -4.76 1.19 10.07
CA VAL A 46 -5.89 0.61 9.32
C VAL A 46 -5.36 -0.51 8.43
N ASN A 47 -6.00 -1.68 8.47
CA ASN A 47 -5.68 -2.84 7.66
C ASN A 47 -6.96 -3.50 7.14
N ILE A 48 -6.82 -4.49 6.26
CA ILE A 48 -7.95 -5.27 5.72
C ILE A 48 -7.61 -6.76 5.60
N SER A 49 -8.60 -7.64 5.77
CA SER A 49 -8.47 -9.08 5.53
C SER A 49 -8.31 -9.38 4.03
N PRO A 50 -7.54 -10.42 3.62
CA PRO A 50 -7.49 -10.88 2.23
C PRO A 50 -8.85 -11.31 1.67
N ASP A 51 -9.78 -11.75 2.52
CA ASP A 51 -11.13 -12.20 2.09
C ASP A 51 -12.14 -11.05 1.91
N ALA A 52 -11.74 -9.81 2.23
CA ALA A 52 -12.61 -8.65 2.09
C ALA A 52 -12.75 -8.22 0.62
N SER A 53 -13.85 -7.52 0.30
CA SER A 53 -14.10 -7.08 -1.07
C SER A 53 -13.17 -5.93 -1.49
N LEU A 54 -12.95 -5.80 -2.80
CA LEU A 54 -12.22 -4.65 -3.36
C LEU A 54 -12.93 -3.32 -3.06
N PHE A 55 -14.26 -3.33 -2.96
CA PHE A 55 -15.05 -2.17 -2.57
C PHE A 55 -14.71 -1.70 -1.15
N ASP A 56 -14.64 -2.64 -0.19
CA ASP A 56 -14.26 -2.33 1.19
C ASP A 56 -12.84 -1.76 1.27
N ALA A 57 -11.92 -2.30 0.46
CA ALA A 57 -10.55 -1.79 0.36
C ALA A 57 -10.52 -0.33 -0.15
N VAL A 58 -11.25 -0.02 -1.22
CA VAL A 58 -11.36 1.35 -1.77
C VAL A 58 -12.02 2.29 -0.77
N TYR A 59 -13.12 1.86 -0.17
CA TYR A 59 -13.82 2.65 0.85
C TYR A 59 -12.91 2.97 2.04
N SER A 60 -12.15 1.98 2.53
CA SER A 60 -11.21 2.16 3.63
C SER A 60 -10.08 3.15 3.28
N LEU A 61 -9.53 3.08 2.06
CA LEU A 61 -8.53 4.02 1.58
C LEU A 61 -9.05 5.47 1.57
N ILE A 62 -10.28 5.68 1.07
CA ILE A 62 -10.91 7.01 0.98
C ILE A 62 -11.26 7.55 2.37
N LYS A 63 -11.99 6.76 3.17
CA LYS A 63 -12.48 7.16 4.49
C LYS A 63 -11.34 7.58 5.43
N ASN A 64 -10.26 6.80 5.44
CA ASN A 64 -9.12 7.06 6.32
C ASN A 64 -8.09 8.04 5.70
N LYS A 65 -8.33 8.52 4.47
CA LYS A 65 -7.43 9.40 3.72
C LYS A 65 -6.01 8.84 3.64
N ILE A 66 -5.89 7.54 3.34
CA ILE A 66 -4.62 6.84 3.22
C ILE A 66 -4.40 6.35 1.78
N HIS A 67 -3.13 6.32 1.36
CA HIS A 67 -2.75 5.90 0.02
C HIS A 67 -2.36 4.42 -0.08
N ARG A 68 -2.11 3.79 1.08
CA ARG A 68 -1.57 2.44 1.22
C ARG A 68 -2.37 1.71 2.28
N LEU A 69 -2.98 0.58 1.92
CA LEU A 69 -3.77 -0.25 2.81
C LEU A 69 -3.09 -1.63 2.92
N PRO A 70 -2.53 -2.00 4.08
CA PRO A 70 -1.97 -3.32 4.30
C PRO A 70 -3.08 -4.38 4.33
N VAL A 71 -2.85 -5.47 3.60
CA VAL A 71 -3.63 -6.70 3.65
C VAL A 71 -2.95 -7.63 4.64
N ILE A 72 -3.65 -7.99 5.72
CA ILE A 72 -3.12 -8.79 6.82
C ILE A 72 -4.00 -10.02 6.98
N ASP A 73 -3.39 -11.20 7.05
CA ASP A 73 -4.11 -12.42 7.38
C ASP A 73 -4.55 -12.37 8.86
N PRO A 74 -5.85 -12.43 9.17
CA PRO A 74 -6.34 -12.39 10.54
C PRO A 74 -5.93 -13.62 11.38
N ILE A 75 -5.60 -14.75 10.76
CA ILE A 75 -5.26 -15.98 11.49
C ILE A 75 -3.79 -15.97 11.91
N SER A 76 -2.87 -15.76 10.95
CA SER A 76 -1.43 -15.76 11.23
C SER A 76 -0.88 -14.40 11.67
N GLY A 77 -1.59 -13.31 11.42
CA GLY A 77 -1.10 -11.94 11.63
C GLY A 77 -0.08 -11.47 10.58
N ASN A 78 0.18 -12.28 9.54
CA ASN A 78 1.17 -11.96 8.53
C ASN A 78 0.69 -10.85 7.59
N ALA A 79 1.57 -9.90 7.30
CA ALA A 79 1.34 -8.89 6.26
C ALA A 79 1.55 -9.53 4.88
N LEU A 80 0.44 -9.80 4.18
CA LEU A 80 0.47 -10.46 2.88
C LEU A 80 0.85 -9.48 1.77
N TYR A 81 0.35 -8.25 1.83
CA TYR A 81 0.47 -7.30 0.73
C TYR A 81 0.16 -5.85 1.11
N ILE A 82 0.55 -4.88 0.27
CA ILE A 82 0.16 -3.47 0.40
C ILE A 82 -0.63 -3.03 -0.83
N LEU A 83 -1.94 -2.83 -0.66
CA LEU A 83 -2.83 -2.28 -1.67
C LEU A 83 -2.63 -0.77 -1.81
N THR A 84 -2.66 -0.27 -3.05
CA THR A 84 -2.58 1.16 -3.35
C THR A 84 -3.61 1.53 -4.40
N HIS A 85 -4.04 2.79 -4.41
CA HIS A 85 -4.95 3.34 -5.43
C HIS A 85 -4.48 3.00 -6.86
N LYS A 86 -3.19 3.18 -7.14
CA LYS A 86 -2.60 2.89 -8.46
C LYS A 86 -2.79 1.43 -8.89
N ARG A 87 -2.64 0.47 -7.97
CA ARG A 87 -2.78 -0.95 -8.31
C ARG A 87 -4.23 -1.34 -8.50
N ILE A 88 -5.13 -0.79 -7.68
CA ILE A 88 -6.57 -1.00 -7.83
C ILE A 88 -7.05 -0.45 -9.18
N LEU A 89 -6.68 0.79 -9.53
CA LEU A 89 -7.02 1.38 -10.82
C LEU A 89 -6.46 0.59 -11.99
N LYS A 90 -5.21 0.13 -11.92
CA LYS A 90 -4.62 -0.73 -12.96
C LYS A 90 -5.36 -2.07 -13.10
N PHE A 91 -5.77 -2.67 -11.97
CA PHE A 91 -6.59 -3.88 -11.98
C PHE A 91 -7.93 -3.62 -12.68
N LEU A 92 -8.67 -2.58 -12.27
CA LEU A 92 -9.93 -2.22 -12.91
C LEU A 92 -9.76 -1.94 -14.40
N GLN A 93 -8.71 -1.21 -14.80
CA GLN A 93 -8.42 -0.96 -16.21
C GLN A 93 -8.21 -2.25 -17.02
N LEU A 94 -7.54 -3.25 -16.45
CA LEU A 94 -7.27 -4.51 -17.15
C LEU A 94 -8.51 -5.39 -17.28
N PHE A 95 -9.36 -5.44 -16.25
CA PHE A 95 -10.48 -6.38 -16.17
C PHE A 95 -11.83 -5.77 -16.57
N VAL A 96 -12.03 -4.45 -16.45
CA VAL A 96 -13.29 -3.78 -16.84
C VAL A 96 -13.30 -3.41 -18.33
N HIS A 97 -12.17 -2.99 -18.92
CA HIS A 97 -12.12 -2.72 -20.37
C HIS A 97 -12.14 -3.98 -21.25
N GLN A 98 -12.03 -5.17 -20.66
CA GLN A 98 -12.19 -6.41 -21.41
C GLN A 98 -13.65 -6.68 -21.81
N GLU A 99 -14.63 -6.02 -21.18
CA GLU A 99 -16.06 -6.29 -21.42
C GLU A 99 -16.67 -5.50 -22.59
N ASP A 100 -16.03 -4.43 -23.09
CA ASP A 100 -16.58 -3.56 -24.15
C ASP A 100 -16.07 -3.85 -25.59
N GLY A 101 -15.40 -4.98 -25.83
CA GLY A 101 -14.83 -5.26 -27.16
C GLY A 101 -14.24 -6.67 -27.31
N ILE A 102 -15.12 -7.62 -27.56
CA ILE A 102 -14.88 -9.07 -27.64
C ILE A 102 -13.79 -9.46 -28.68
N ASN A 103 -12.64 -10.00 -28.23
CA ASN A 103 -11.91 -11.08 -28.94
C ASN A 103 -10.87 -11.84 -28.09
N TYR A 104 -11.33 -12.90 -27.42
CA TYR A 104 -10.86 -14.31 -27.38
C TYR A 104 -9.44 -14.78 -27.80
N THR A 105 -8.36 -13.97 -27.80
CA THR A 105 -7.03 -14.48 -28.25
C THR A 105 -5.88 -14.47 -27.24
N LEU A 106 -5.96 -13.77 -26.11
CA LEU A 106 -4.88 -13.80 -25.10
C LEU A 106 -5.13 -14.77 -23.93
N TYR A 107 -6.39 -15.19 -23.72
CA TYR A 107 -6.67 -16.37 -22.88
C TYR A 107 -6.32 -17.70 -23.59
N LYS A 108 -5.97 -17.67 -24.89
CA LYS A 108 -5.59 -18.87 -25.64
C LYS A 108 -4.10 -19.23 -25.57
N ARG A 109 -3.27 -18.46 -24.85
CA ARG A 109 -1.83 -18.76 -24.71
C ARG A 109 -1.33 -18.99 -23.28
N CYS A 110 -2.21 -18.95 -22.29
CA CYS A 110 -1.92 -19.41 -20.93
C CYS A 110 -2.82 -20.60 -20.51
N LEU A 111 -3.19 -21.44 -21.48
CA LEU A 111 -3.79 -22.77 -21.26
C LEU A 111 -3.07 -23.88 -22.04
N ILE A 112 -1.89 -23.60 -22.64
CA ILE A 112 -1.00 -24.63 -23.19
C ILE A 112 0.22 -24.73 -22.26
N CYS A 113 -0.02 -25.07 -21.00
CA CYS A 113 1.02 -25.49 -20.06
C CYS A 113 0.37 -26.19 -18.85
N GLN A 114 -0.51 -27.16 -19.10
CA GLN A 114 -0.83 -28.22 -18.14
C GLN A 114 -1.25 -29.48 -18.92
N SER A 115 -0.25 -30.35 -19.14
CA SER A 115 -0.34 -31.82 -19.18
C SER A 115 -1.25 -32.51 -20.21
N LEU A 116 -0.66 -32.96 -21.33
CA LEU A 116 -0.70 -34.40 -21.66
C LEU A 116 0.37 -35.10 -20.80
N PRO A 117 0.06 -36.23 -20.15
CA PRO A 117 0.53 -37.52 -20.71
C PRO A 117 -0.45 -38.70 -20.58
N SER A 118 -0.23 -39.67 -21.49
CA SER A 118 -0.81 -41.02 -21.70
C SER A 118 -2.29 -41.11 -22.03
#